data_AF-A0A392NY37-F1
#
_entry.id   AF-A0A392NY37-F1
#
_cell.length_a   1.000
_cell.length_b   1.000
_cell.length_c   1.000
_cell.angle_alpha   90.00
_cell.angle_beta   90.00
_cell.angle_gamma   90.00
#
_symmetry.space_group_name_H-M   'P 1'
#
loop_
_entity.id
_entity.type
_entity.pdbx_description
1 polymer ?
#
loop_
_entity_poly.entity_id
_entity_poly.type
_entity_poly.pdbx_seq_one_letter_code
_entity_poly.pdbx_strand_id
1 'polypeptide(L)'
;AQSLDRWQWQPDPDKGYTVRGAYQLLTSQVPSTIDEAEDLIWHTQVPLKVAIFAWRLLRDRLPTKVNLVTRGILSQEAHFCTSGCGAVESAQHLFISCDIFGSLWALVRSWIGFSSVDPFSLRDHFVQFTYSAAGLRACRSFLQLIWLTSV
;
A
#
# COMPACT_ATOMS: atom_id res chain seq x y z
N ALA A 1 3.26 -5.88 -52.97
CA ALA A 1 4.35 -6.12 -52.01
C ALA A 1 3.74 -6.10 -50.61
N GLN A 2 3.87 -7.17 -49.84
CA GLN A 2 3.43 -7.20 -48.44
C GLN A 2 4.39 -6.36 -47.60
N SER A 3 3.87 -5.35 -46.90
CA SER A 3 4.65 -4.60 -45.92
C SER A 3 4.94 -5.49 -44.71
N LEU A 4 6.20 -5.53 -44.29
CA LEU A 4 6.59 -6.21 -43.05
C LEU A 4 6.05 -5.45 -41.84
N ASP A 5 5.49 -6.16 -40.88
CA ASP A 5 5.10 -5.59 -39.59
C ASP A 5 6.32 -5.06 -38.85
N ARG A 6 6.18 -3.86 -38.27
CA ARG A 6 7.23 -3.20 -37.48
C ARG A 6 6.67 -2.64 -36.19
N TRP A 7 7.45 -2.74 -35.13
CA TRP A 7 7.18 -2.04 -33.89
C TRP A 7 7.39 -0.54 -34.08
N GLN A 8 6.38 0.26 -33.72
CA GLN A 8 6.45 1.72 -33.78
C GLN A 8 6.21 2.30 -32.39
N TRP A 9 7.05 3.26 -32.01
CA TRP A 9 6.86 4.03 -30.80
C TRP A 9 5.75 5.05 -31.03
N GLN A 10 4.54 4.75 -30.55
CA GLN A 10 3.37 5.61 -30.80
C GLN A 10 3.53 7.07 -30.35
N PRO A 11 4.21 7.38 -29.22
CA PRO A 11 4.36 8.78 -28.79
C PRO A 11 5.20 9.66 -29.72
N ASP A 12 6.11 9.08 -30.51
CA ASP A 12 6.87 9.79 -31.54
C ASP A 12 7.09 8.84 -32.74
N PRO A 13 6.15 8.81 -33.70
CA PRO A 13 6.19 7.91 -34.84
C PRO A 13 7.36 8.16 -35.80
N ASP A 14 7.89 9.39 -35.79
CA ASP A 14 8.90 9.89 -36.73
C ASP A 14 10.32 9.71 -36.19
N LYS A 15 10.59 10.09 -34.93
CA LYS A 15 11.91 9.88 -34.29
C LYS A 15 12.03 8.52 -33.62
N GLY A 16 10.92 7.84 -33.35
CA GLY A 16 10.91 6.57 -32.64
C GLY A 16 11.16 6.71 -31.14
N TYR A 17 11.53 5.60 -30.49
CA TYR A 17 11.78 5.58 -29.06
C TYR A 17 13.02 6.42 -28.70
N THR A 18 12.87 7.32 -27.75
CA THR A 18 14.00 7.97 -27.07
C THR A 18 13.80 7.92 -25.57
N VAL A 19 14.90 7.74 -24.82
CA VAL A 19 14.86 7.74 -23.35
C VAL A 19 14.27 9.05 -22.83
N ARG A 20 14.62 10.18 -23.46
CA ARG A 20 14.09 11.51 -23.13
C ARG A 20 12.58 11.59 -23.37
N GLY A 21 12.08 11.18 -24.53
CA GLY A 21 10.65 11.23 -24.85
C GLY A 21 9.83 10.31 -23.95
N ALA A 22 10.33 9.11 -23.66
CA ALA A 22 9.71 8.20 -22.70
C ALA A 22 9.69 8.79 -21.28
N TYR A 23 10.81 9.35 -20.81
CA TYR A 23 10.88 10.00 -19.50
C TYR A 23 9.91 11.18 -19.39
N GLN A 24 9.86 12.04 -20.41
CA GLN A 24 8.93 13.16 -20.45
C GLN A 24 7.48 12.69 -20.41
N LEU A 25 7.12 11.66 -21.18
CA LEU A 25 5.76 11.10 -21.17
C LEU A 25 5.36 10.51 -19.82
N LEU A 26 6.31 9.87 -19.13
CA LEU A 26 6.08 9.29 -17.80
C LEU A 26 5.97 10.37 -16.71
N THR A 27 6.65 11.51 -16.88
CA THR A 27 6.71 12.58 -15.86
C THR A 27 5.79 13.77 -16.14
N SER A 28 5.27 13.90 -17.37
CA SER A 28 4.27 14.93 -17.73
C SER A 28 2.87 14.58 -17.24
N GLN A 29 2.63 13.33 -16.84
CA GLN A 29 1.39 12.97 -16.16
C GLN A 29 1.38 13.65 -14.80
N VAL A 30 0.41 14.54 -14.60
CA VAL A 30 0.12 15.14 -13.30
C VAL A 30 0.09 14.01 -12.28
N PRO A 31 0.87 14.06 -11.19
CA PRO A 31 0.73 13.08 -10.13
C PRO A 31 -0.74 13.10 -9.74
N SER A 32 -1.46 12.01 -10.00
CA SER A 32 -2.73 11.75 -9.35
C SER A 32 -2.48 12.05 -7.89
N THR A 33 -3.15 13.08 -7.35
CA THR A 33 -2.99 13.63 -5.98
C THR A 33 -2.12 12.70 -5.14
N ILE A 34 -0.83 13.02 -5.00
CA ILE A 34 0.11 12.18 -4.25
C ILE A 34 -0.61 11.84 -2.94
N ASP A 35 -0.97 10.57 -2.81
CA ASP A 35 -1.85 10.13 -1.73
C ASP A 35 -1.15 10.52 -0.45
N GLU A 36 -1.83 11.25 0.45
CA GLU A 36 -1.20 11.76 1.66
C GLU A 36 -0.47 10.64 2.41
N ALA A 37 -1.04 9.43 2.39
CA ALA A 37 -0.40 8.23 2.93
C ALA A 37 1.01 7.96 2.35
N GLU A 38 1.27 8.21 1.07
CA GLU A 38 2.59 7.98 0.46
C GLU A 38 3.69 8.86 1.05
N ASP A 39 3.36 10.09 1.46
CA ASP A 39 4.30 11.01 2.11
C ASP A 39 4.55 10.66 3.59
N LEU A 40 3.56 10.06 4.27
CA LEU A 40 3.67 9.70 5.70
C LEU A 40 4.55 8.47 5.96
N ILE A 41 4.78 7.63 4.95
CA ILE A 41 5.53 6.37 5.10
C ILE A 41 7.01 6.62 5.41
N TRP A 42 7.58 7.70 4.86
CA TRP A 42 9.02 7.95 4.88
C TRP A 42 9.47 8.63 6.18
N HIS A 43 9.30 7.93 7.30
CA HIS A 43 9.67 8.44 8.62
C HIS A 43 11.16 8.18 8.94
N THR A 44 11.89 9.22 9.37
CA THR A 44 13.36 9.17 9.57
C THR A 44 13.84 8.20 10.65
N GLN A 45 12.99 7.89 11.62
CA GLN A 45 13.32 6.99 12.73
C GLN A 45 13.01 5.51 12.42
N VAL A 46 12.45 5.21 11.24
CA VAL A 46 12.07 3.87 10.84
C VAL A 46 13.12 3.31 9.87
N PRO A 47 13.62 2.07 10.06
CA PRO A 47 14.51 1.45 9.10
C PRO A 47 13.86 1.36 7.72
N LEU A 48 14.65 1.58 6.66
CA LEU A 48 14.14 1.61 5.28
C LEU A 48 13.34 0.36 4.89
N LYS A 49 13.71 -0.82 5.41
CA LYS A 49 12.99 -2.08 5.18
C LYS A 49 11.52 -2.03 5.64
N VAL A 50 11.24 -1.34 6.74
CA VAL A 50 9.90 -1.20 7.31
C VAL A 50 9.10 -0.18 6.49
N ALA A 51 9.71 0.94 6.10
CA ALA A 51 9.08 1.90 5.20
C ALA A 51 8.74 1.28 3.84
N ILE A 52 9.64 0.48 3.25
CA ILE A 52 9.38 -0.25 2.00
C ILE A 52 8.24 -1.28 2.19
N PHE A 53 8.19 -1.96 3.33
CA PHE A 53 7.11 -2.89 3.63
C PHE A 53 5.75 -2.18 3.68
N ALA A 54 5.64 -1.09 4.43
CA ALA A 54 4.44 -0.26 4.52
C ALA A 54 4.03 0.32 3.14
N TRP A 55 4.99 0.77 2.35
CA TRP A 55 4.73 1.25 0.98
C TRP A 55 4.17 0.15 0.07
N ARG A 56 4.70 -1.07 0.15
CA ARG A 56 4.16 -2.21 -0.59
C ARG A 56 2.77 -2.59 -0.08
N LEU A 57 2.54 -2.53 1.23
CA LEU A 57 1.26 -2.82 1.85
C LEU A 57 0.15 -1.88 1.38
N LEU A 58 0.39 -0.57 1.47
CA LEU A 58 -0.59 0.45 1.08
C LEU A 58 -0.94 0.40 -0.41
N ARG A 59 -0.05 -0.15 -1.24
CA ARG A 59 -0.25 -0.37 -2.68
C ARG A 59 -0.79 -1.75 -3.05
N ASP A 60 -1.15 -2.58 -2.06
CA ASP A 60 -1.57 -3.96 -2.24
C ASP A 60 -0.58 -4.79 -3.09
N ARG A 61 0.71 -4.64 -2.79
CA ARG A 61 1.81 -5.32 -3.50
C ARG A 61 2.51 -6.39 -2.67
N LEU A 62 2.00 -6.68 -1.47
CA LEU A 62 2.46 -7.80 -0.68
C LEU A 62 2.03 -9.14 -1.29
N PRO A 63 2.78 -10.23 -1.04
CA PRO A 63 2.43 -11.58 -1.49
C PRO A 63 1.32 -12.20 -0.63
N THR A 64 0.19 -11.49 -0.47
CA THR A 64 -1.03 -12.06 0.12
C THR A 64 -1.55 -13.19 -0.77
N LYS A 65 -2.26 -14.20 -0.23
CA LYS A 65 -2.74 -15.29 -1.08
C LYS A 65 -3.59 -14.82 -2.25
N VAL A 66 -4.45 -13.80 -2.06
CA VAL A 66 -5.24 -13.27 -3.17
C VAL A 66 -4.34 -12.71 -4.29
N ASN A 67 -3.27 -11.97 -3.93
CA ASN A 67 -2.33 -11.43 -4.91
C ASN A 67 -1.49 -12.52 -5.59
N LEU A 68 -1.17 -13.60 -4.89
CA LEU A 68 -0.47 -14.76 -5.45
C LEU A 68 -1.37 -15.54 -6.41
N VAL A 69 -2.66 -15.68 -6.10
CA VAL A 69 -3.67 -16.26 -7.00
C VAL A 69 -3.84 -15.41 -8.25
N THR A 70 -3.97 -14.09 -8.13
CA THR A 70 -4.04 -13.18 -9.30
C THR A 70 -2.82 -13.27 -10.21
N ARG A 71 -1.65 -13.62 -9.65
CA ARG A 71 -0.41 -13.83 -10.42
C ARG A 71 -0.26 -15.25 -10.97
N GLY A 72 -1.22 -16.14 -10.72
CA GLY A 72 -1.16 -17.54 -11.14
C GLY A 72 -0.11 -18.38 -10.40
N ILE A 73 0.36 -17.92 -9.23
CA ILE A 73 1.34 -18.65 -8.41
C ILE A 73 0.64 -19.69 -7.51
N LEU A 74 -0.55 -19.36 -7.01
CA LEU A 74 -1.39 -20.25 -6.21
C LEU A 74 -2.67 -20.63 -6.98
N SER A 75 -3.26 -21.77 -6.62
CA SER A 75 -4.55 -22.20 -7.19
C SER A 75 -5.69 -21.34 -6.65
N GLN A 76 -6.80 -21.28 -7.39
CA GLN A 76 -7.94 -20.43 -7.06
C GLN A 76 -8.57 -20.80 -5.70
N GLU A 77 -8.37 -22.01 -5.20
CA GLU A 77 -8.91 -22.51 -3.93
C GLU A 77 -8.02 -22.14 -2.73
N ALA A 78 -6.76 -21.75 -2.98
CA ALA A 78 -5.76 -21.49 -1.95
C ALA A 78 -5.75 -20.03 -1.46
N HIS A 79 -6.87 -19.32 -1.53
CA HIS A 79 -6.96 -17.87 -1.23
C HIS A 79 -7.42 -17.55 0.19
N PHE A 80 -7.75 -18.55 1.01
CA PHE A 80 -8.28 -18.34 2.36
C PHE A 80 -7.21 -17.95 3.39
N CYS A 81 -7.61 -17.14 4.36
CA CYS A 81 -6.77 -16.59 5.41
C CYS A 81 -6.04 -17.68 6.21
N THR A 82 -4.75 -17.48 6.41
CA THR A 82 -3.88 -18.37 7.20
C THR A 82 -4.31 -18.50 8.67
N SER A 83 -5.05 -17.54 9.21
CA SER A 83 -5.60 -17.65 10.57
C SER A 83 -6.68 -18.74 10.70
N GLY A 84 -7.23 -19.23 9.58
CA GLY A 84 -8.30 -20.21 9.57
C GLY A 84 -9.71 -19.61 9.77
N CYS A 85 -9.87 -18.29 9.72
CA CYS A 85 -11.18 -17.63 9.90
C CYS A 85 -12.13 -17.75 8.69
N GLY A 86 -11.74 -18.46 7.63
CA GLY A 86 -12.56 -18.72 6.45
C GLY A 86 -12.72 -17.55 5.45
N ALA A 87 -12.22 -16.35 5.76
CA ALA A 87 -12.24 -15.21 4.85
C ALA A 87 -11.08 -15.25 3.83
N VAL A 88 -11.16 -14.44 2.77
CA VAL A 88 -10.08 -14.29 1.77
C VAL A 88 -8.89 -13.54 2.38
N GLU A 89 -7.67 -14.03 2.15
CA GLU A 89 -6.44 -13.39 2.60
C GLU A 89 -6.07 -12.21 1.68
N SER A 90 -6.66 -11.05 1.94
CA SER A 90 -6.23 -9.76 1.40
C SER A 90 -5.42 -8.98 2.43
N ALA A 91 -4.71 -7.93 2.01
CA ALA A 91 -4.00 -7.04 2.93
C ALA A 91 -4.96 -6.38 3.92
N GLN A 92 -6.13 -5.90 3.44
CA GLN A 92 -7.18 -5.35 4.30
C GLN A 92 -7.60 -6.34 5.38
N HIS A 93 -7.87 -7.58 4.98
CA HIS A 93 -8.31 -8.60 5.92
C HIS A 93 -7.21 -8.95 6.91
N LEU A 94 -6.02 -9.27 6.41
CA LEU A 94 -4.91 -9.74 7.24
C LEU A 94 -4.51 -8.70 8.31
N PHE A 95 -4.47 -7.42 7.96
CA PHE A 95 -3.98 -6.39 8.88
C PHE A 95 -5.08 -5.67 9.66
N ILE A 96 -6.32 -5.60 9.18
CA ILE A 96 -7.37 -4.77 9.80
C ILE A 96 -8.54 -5.61 10.31
N SER A 97 -9.16 -6.43 9.45
CA SER A 97 -10.46 -7.04 9.76
C SER A 97 -10.41 -8.51 10.21
N CYS A 98 -9.25 -9.15 10.24
CA CYS A 98 -9.13 -10.52 10.72
C CYS A 98 -9.32 -10.56 12.24
N ASP A 99 -10.18 -11.46 12.73
CA ASP A 99 -10.45 -11.60 14.17
C ASP A 99 -9.19 -11.93 14.98
N ILE A 100 -8.23 -12.64 14.37
CA ILE A 100 -6.97 -12.98 15.03
C ILE A 100 -5.97 -11.83 14.88
N PHE A 101 -5.57 -11.50 13.67
CA PHE A 101 -4.49 -10.53 13.44
C PHE A 101 -4.93 -9.07 13.63
N GLY A 102 -6.14 -8.72 13.18
CA GLY A 102 -6.71 -7.38 13.32
C GLY A 102 -6.97 -6.99 14.77
N SER A 103 -7.20 -7.95 15.67
CA SER A 103 -7.38 -7.70 17.10
C SER A 103 -6.17 -7.00 17.76
N LEU A 104 -4.97 -7.12 17.16
CA LEU A 104 -3.76 -6.42 17.61
C LEU A 104 -3.96 -4.90 17.62
N TRP A 105 -4.70 -4.33 16.67
CA TRP A 105 -4.96 -2.89 16.65
C TRP A 105 -5.83 -2.43 17.82
N ALA A 106 -6.74 -3.26 18.31
CA ALA A 106 -7.50 -2.97 19.52
C ALA A 106 -6.58 -2.89 20.75
N LEU A 107 -5.57 -3.77 20.84
CA LEU A 107 -4.57 -3.76 21.90
C LEU A 107 -3.66 -2.52 21.80
N VAL A 108 -3.19 -2.17 20.60
CA VAL A 108 -2.38 -0.96 20.36
C VAL A 108 -3.16 0.30 20.76
N ARG A 109 -4.43 0.41 20.36
CA ARG A 109 -5.34 1.52 20.72
C ARG A 109 -5.55 1.63 22.23
N SER A 110 -5.76 0.49 22.90
CA SER A 110 -5.86 0.43 24.36
C SER A 110 -4.58 0.91 25.05
N TRP A 111 -3.42 0.48 24.56
CA TRP A 111 -2.11 0.87 25.10
C TRP A 111 -1.82 2.36 24.99
N ILE A 112 -2.15 2.98 23.85
CA ILE A 112 -1.97 4.43 23.64
C ILE A 112 -3.07 5.27 24.29
N GLY A 113 -4.15 4.66 24.78
CA GLY A 113 -5.27 5.34 25.42
C GLY A 113 -6.20 6.08 24.46
N PHE A 114 -6.35 5.62 23.22
CA PHE A 114 -7.21 6.23 22.20
C PHE A 114 -8.25 5.26 21.65
N SER A 115 -9.48 5.73 21.41
CA SER A 115 -10.54 4.99 20.73
C SER A 115 -10.83 5.59 19.36
N SER A 116 -10.68 4.78 18.31
CA SER A 116 -11.03 5.12 16.93
C SER A 116 -12.14 4.22 16.43
N VAL A 117 -12.94 4.70 15.47
CA VAL A 117 -13.78 3.83 14.65
C VAL A 117 -12.86 2.99 13.75
N ASP A 118 -13.22 1.72 13.54
CA ASP A 118 -12.49 0.87 12.62
C ASP A 118 -12.76 1.33 11.16
N PRO A 119 -11.70 1.64 10.40
CA PRO A 119 -11.80 2.19 9.05
C PRO A 119 -12.09 1.11 8.02
N PHE A 120 -12.74 1.51 6.91
CA PHE A 120 -13.10 0.61 5.82
C PHE A 120 -11.91 0.17 4.95
N SER A 121 -10.82 0.94 4.94
CA SER A 121 -9.61 0.64 4.16
C SER A 121 -8.33 0.81 4.97
N LEU A 122 -7.26 0.13 4.55
CA LEU A 122 -5.95 0.13 5.18
C LEU A 122 -5.30 1.52 5.06
N ARG A 123 -5.55 2.21 3.94
CA ARG A 123 -5.13 3.59 3.74
C ARG A 123 -5.82 4.53 4.73
N ASP A 124 -7.14 4.42 4.85
CA ASP A 124 -7.91 5.21 5.81
C ASP A 124 -7.46 4.91 7.24
N HIS A 125 -7.14 3.66 7.56
CA HIS A 125 -6.56 3.30 8.84
C HIS A 125 -5.27 4.03 9.13
N PHE A 126 -4.34 4.04 8.17
CA PHE A 126 -3.08 4.73 8.36
C PHE A 126 -3.29 6.23 8.56
N VAL A 127 -4.06 6.87 7.69
CA VAL A 127 -4.34 8.31 7.77
C VAL A 127 -5.04 8.65 9.09
N GLN A 128 -6.17 8.01 9.41
CA GLN A 128 -6.91 8.28 10.65
C GLN A 128 -6.06 8.03 11.90
N PHE A 129 -5.30 6.94 11.94
CA PHE A 129 -4.42 6.64 13.07
C PHE A 129 -3.38 7.74 13.27
N THR A 130 -2.73 8.21 12.20
CA THR A 130 -1.70 9.24 12.29
C THR A 130 -2.23 10.62 12.70
N TYR A 131 -3.49 10.93 12.38
CA TYR A 131 -4.13 12.21 12.73
C TYR A 131 -5.02 12.15 13.98
N SER A 132 -5.14 10.99 14.63
CA SER A 132 -6.02 10.78 15.78
C SER A 132 -5.75 11.69 16.99
N ALA A 133 -4.51 12.12 17.20
CA ALA A 133 -4.13 13.03 18.29
C ALA A 133 -4.08 14.49 17.84
N ALA A 134 -5.23 15.17 17.81
CA ALA A 134 -5.46 16.64 17.85
C ALA A 134 -4.45 17.59 17.13
N GLY A 135 -3.73 17.14 16.10
CA GLY A 135 -2.93 17.98 15.21
C GLY A 135 -1.54 18.44 15.71
N LEU A 136 -1.06 18.04 16.89
CA LEU A 136 0.32 18.37 17.30
C LEU A 136 1.33 17.58 16.44
N ARG A 137 2.27 18.29 15.81
CA ARG A 137 3.28 17.69 14.90
C ARG A 137 4.06 16.55 15.57
N ALA A 138 4.43 16.71 16.83
CA ALA A 138 5.13 15.68 17.61
C ALA A 138 4.27 14.43 17.83
N CYS A 139 2.99 14.60 18.20
CA CYS A 139 2.05 13.49 18.35
C CYS A 139 1.84 12.75 17.02
N ARG A 140 1.71 13.48 15.91
CA ARG A 140 1.61 12.87 14.57
C ARG A 140 2.83 12.03 14.22
N SER A 141 4.04 12.55 14.43
CA SER A 141 5.28 11.81 14.18
C SER A 141 5.38 10.55 15.05
N PHE A 142 4.97 10.65 16.32
CA PHE A 142 4.92 9.50 17.23
C PHE A 142 3.91 8.43 16.78
N LEU A 143 2.70 8.84 16.36
CA LEU A 143 1.67 7.92 15.87
C LEU A 143 2.04 7.29 14.51
N GLN A 144 2.72 8.04 13.62
CA GLN A 144 3.32 7.47 12.41
C GLN A 144 4.30 6.36 12.75
N LEU A 145 5.21 6.60 13.70
CA LEU A 145 6.18 5.62 14.15
C LEU A 145 5.51 4.36 14.71
N ILE A 146 4.48 4.53 15.57
CA ILE A 146 3.73 3.40 16.12
C ILE A 146 3.06 2.60 15.00
N TRP A 147 2.36 3.27 14.08
CA TRP A 147 1.69 2.57 12.99
C TRP A 147 2.67 1.77 12.12
N LEU A 148 3.78 2.39 11.71
CA LEU A 148 4.80 1.77 10.86
C LEU A 148 5.49 0.58 11.53
N THR A 149 5.58 0.57 12.86
CA THR A 149 6.21 -0.53 13.61
C THR A 149 5.23 -1.62 14.05
N SER A 150 3.93 -1.34 13.99
CA SER A 150 2.88 -2.30 14.37
C SER A 150 2.34 -3.11 13.19
N VAL A 151 2.72 -2.75 11.97
CA VAL A 151 2.28 -3.37 10.72
C VAL A 151 3.32 -4.34 10.17
#